data_AF-A0AAD5UCW7-F1
#
_entry.id   AF-A0AAD5UCW7-F1
#
_cell.length_a   1.000
_cell.length_b   1.000
_cell.length_c   1.000
_cell.angle_alpha   90.00
_cell.angle_beta   90.00
_cell.angle_gamma   90.00
#
_symmetry.space_group_name_H-M   'P 1'
#
loop_
_entity.id
_entity.type
_entity.pdbx_description
1 polymer ?
#
loop_
_entity_poly.entity_id
_entity_poly.type
_entity_poly.pdbx_seq_one_letter_code
_entity_poly.pdbx_strand_id
1 'polypeptide(L)'
;KSGDQTVKDSIYSAYQMERIKQLASEVPSNNLVLERYNERKALKQLSQQRIKSWGNTVMGSRLKRLAATDERARLLELERQKQDREWAIVREKEREDAIARAKFLLRAEDPRVRTLHSQLLMSNVLQERDKQLVYKTRRGIAMKIHEKEETLKQRLQHLDAIEKEKEELQNAHAKRFNFAKDLRQEIAVRAAEREKLKKAEKEANTNHSGDIRKELQEKAKHNRENKAKEALEIDRTLIGQINEKKAIQEDLLVKSMELDDSNTRFNNMKNMFAEQKKKFAEQQASERMARYEVVAKLNIDANNEAKETRAKLLEAVTNAPSGIVRQIRDTDKINLKQQYLKEQEEFLRIHNEKKQKLLEAALEIKEKDRAKNIQEGELWKQEKEAAEERKKKTLLDIKAHHVEQINFNAVRKLEEKKKKLQQDAVAIERATKDNADFEEYASEMIRQWKADGKNVAPVLNTLEKERPGYVKKRPGMMKTEFDHFERLGFTVRWMPVDPILPPK
;
A
#
# COMPACT_ATOMS: atom_id res chain seq x y z
N LYS A 1 -82.89 -33.12 48.23
CA LYS A 1 -83.85 -32.20 48.90
C LYS A 1 -85.08 -32.11 47.99
N SER A 2 -85.95 -33.12 48.02
CA SER A 2 -87.11 -33.26 48.92
C SER A 2 -88.14 -32.16 48.70
N GLY A 3 -89.33 -32.54 48.24
CA GLY A 3 -90.46 -31.63 48.03
C GLY A 3 -91.69 -32.40 47.57
N ASP A 4 -92.35 -33.03 48.53
CA ASP A 4 -93.72 -33.53 48.47
C ASP A 4 -94.68 -32.51 47.86
N GLN A 5 -95.63 -32.99 47.05
CA GLN A 5 -96.91 -32.31 46.86
C GLN A 5 -98.03 -33.33 46.60
N THR A 6 -98.74 -33.60 47.70
CA THR A 6 -100.15 -34.00 47.83
C THR A 6 -101.02 -33.98 46.57
N VAL A 7 -101.51 -35.15 46.18
CA VAL A 7 -102.62 -35.29 45.22
C VAL A 7 -103.94 -35.26 46.01
N LYS A 8 -104.75 -34.22 45.79
CA LYS A 8 -106.14 -34.17 46.26
C LYS A 8 -107.01 -34.93 45.23
N ASP A 9 -107.57 -36.06 45.63
CA ASP A 9 -108.55 -36.81 44.84
C ASP A 9 -109.87 -36.03 44.79
N SER A 10 -110.05 -35.24 43.73
CA SER A 10 -111.32 -34.59 43.43
C SER A 10 -112.28 -35.66 42.91
N ILE A 11 -113.27 -36.02 43.72
CA ILE A 11 -114.39 -36.89 43.33
C ILE A 11 -115.22 -36.11 42.32
N TYR A 12 -115.03 -36.40 41.04
CA TYR A 12 -115.74 -35.72 39.96
C TYR A 12 -117.22 -36.10 39.97
N SER A 13 -118.10 -35.09 40.05
CA SER A 13 -119.56 -35.24 39.92
C SER A 13 -119.92 -35.95 38.60
N ALA A 14 -121.06 -36.67 38.52
CA ALA A 14 -121.47 -37.40 37.32
C ALA A 14 -121.41 -36.53 36.05
N TYR A 15 -121.75 -35.25 36.15
CA TYR A 15 -121.60 -34.27 35.08
C TYR A 15 -120.13 -33.98 34.72
N GLN A 16 -119.23 -33.89 35.71
CA GLN A 16 -117.79 -33.73 35.46
C GLN A 16 -117.18 -35.00 34.87
N MET A 17 -117.63 -36.19 35.27
CA MET A 17 -117.23 -37.45 34.66
C MET A 17 -117.70 -37.54 33.20
N GLU A 18 -118.89 -37.04 32.89
CA GLU A 18 -119.40 -36.99 31.52
C GLU A 18 -118.66 -35.92 30.69
N ARG A 19 -118.32 -34.77 31.28
CA ARG A 19 -117.45 -33.75 30.67
C ARG A 19 -116.02 -34.25 30.44
N ILE A 20 -115.45 -35.01 31.38
CA ILE A 20 -114.12 -35.63 31.24
C ILE A 20 -114.19 -36.75 30.20
N LYS A 21 -115.26 -37.55 30.15
CA LYS A 21 -115.47 -38.51 29.08
C LYS A 21 -115.60 -37.82 27.73
N GLN A 22 -116.30 -36.68 27.64
CA GLN A 22 -116.32 -35.85 26.43
C GLN A 22 -114.92 -35.34 26.08
N LEU A 23 -114.18 -34.72 26.99
CA LEU A 23 -112.80 -34.24 26.79
C LEU A 23 -111.76 -35.34 26.51
N ALA A 24 -112.01 -36.57 26.95
CA ALA A 24 -111.15 -37.73 26.70
C ALA A 24 -111.56 -38.50 25.42
N SER A 25 -112.84 -38.44 25.04
CA SER A 25 -113.38 -38.94 23.76
C SER A 25 -113.16 -37.96 22.61
N GLU A 26 -112.95 -36.68 22.92
CA GLU A 26 -112.20 -35.74 22.11
C GLU A 26 -110.77 -36.27 22.05
N VAL A 27 -110.55 -37.27 21.19
CA VAL A 27 -109.23 -37.67 20.75
C VAL A 27 -108.55 -36.35 20.36
N PRO A 28 -107.53 -35.90 21.11
CA PRO A 28 -106.81 -34.69 20.73
C PRO A 28 -106.35 -34.98 19.32
N SER A 29 -106.87 -34.22 18.37
CA SER A 29 -106.68 -34.50 16.95
C SER A 29 -105.19 -34.78 16.75
N ASN A 30 -104.79 -35.81 16.00
CA ASN A 30 -103.38 -36.21 15.83
C ASN A 30 -102.43 -35.01 15.62
N ASN A 31 -102.96 -33.93 15.06
CA ASN A 31 -102.39 -32.58 14.99
C ASN A 31 -101.83 -32.03 16.33
N LEU A 32 -102.56 -32.08 17.45
CA LEU A 32 -102.12 -31.52 18.76
C LEU A 32 -100.91 -32.25 19.35
N VAL A 33 -100.81 -33.57 19.16
CA VAL A 33 -99.65 -34.36 19.63
C VAL A 33 -98.42 -34.05 18.78
N LEU A 34 -98.61 -33.92 17.46
CA LEU A 34 -97.58 -33.54 16.52
C LEU A 34 -97.09 -32.10 16.77
N GLU A 35 -98.01 -31.17 17.06
CA GLU A 35 -97.71 -29.79 17.46
C GLU A 35 -96.85 -29.73 18.71
N ARG A 36 -97.23 -30.46 19.78
CA ARG A 36 -96.42 -30.52 21.01
C ARG A 36 -95.05 -31.17 20.81
N TYR A 37 -94.95 -32.18 19.93
CA TYR A 37 -93.66 -32.76 19.58
C TYR A 37 -92.77 -31.76 18.83
N ASN A 38 -93.34 -31.05 17.85
CA ASN A 38 -92.65 -30.01 17.09
C ASN A 38 -92.22 -28.85 17.99
N GLU A 39 -93.08 -28.43 18.93
CA GLU A 39 -92.78 -27.42 19.93
C GLU A 39 -91.62 -27.85 20.85
N ARG A 40 -91.64 -29.09 21.36
CA ARG A 40 -90.52 -29.63 22.15
C ARG A 40 -89.23 -29.70 21.35
N LYS A 41 -89.28 -30.09 20.08
CA LYS A 41 -88.12 -30.13 19.19
C LYS A 41 -87.59 -28.72 18.93
N ALA A 42 -88.47 -27.76 18.69
CA ALA A 42 -88.12 -26.34 18.50
C ALA A 42 -87.50 -25.75 19.78
N LEU A 43 -88.10 -25.98 20.95
CA LEU A 43 -87.55 -25.55 22.25
C LEU A 43 -86.21 -26.21 22.56
N LYS A 44 -86.02 -27.50 22.22
CA LYS A 44 -84.74 -28.20 22.35
C LYS A 44 -83.68 -27.58 21.44
N GLN A 45 -84.03 -27.23 20.20
CA GLN A 45 -83.12 -26.53 19.29
C GLN A 45 -82.76 -25.13 19.80
N LEU A 46 -83.73 -24.36 20.28
CA LEU A 46 -83.51 -23.04 20.88
C LEU A 46 -82.63 -23.13 22.13
N SER A 47 -82.84 -24.15 22.97
CA SER A 47 -82.01 -24.43 24.14
C SER A 47 -80.57 -24.80 23.74
N GLN A 48 -80.38 -25.67 22.74
CA GLN A 48 -79.05 -26.00 22.22
C GLN A 48 -78.34 -24.78 21.61
N GLN A 49 -79.05 -23.93 20.88
CA GLN A 49 -78.51 -22.66 20.37
C GLN A 49 -78.10 -21.73 21.51
N ARG A 50 -78.91 -21.63 22.57
CA ARG A 50 -78.58 -20.84 23.77
C ARG A 50 -77.36 -21.41 24.50
N ILE A 51 -77.24 -22.73 24.67
CA ILE A 51 -76.10 -23.39 25.33
C ILE A 51 -74.79 -23.14 24.55
N LYS A 52 -74.83 -23.05 23.21
CA LYS A 52 -73.63 -22.69 22.41
C LYS A 52 -73.07 -21.31 22.77
N SER A 53 -73.92 -20.37 23.19
CA SER A 53 -73.49 -19.04 23.64
C SER A 53 -72.97 -19.01 25.08
N TRP A 54 -73.14 -20.09 25.84
CA TRP A 54 -72.70 -20.14 27.24
C TRP A 54 -71.21 -20.44 27.34
N GLY A 55 -70.44 -19.41 27.65
CA GLY A 55 -68.99 -19.49 27.82
C GLY A 55 -68.49 -20.26 29.06
N ASN A 56 -69.41 -20.72 29.93
CA ASN A 56 -69.10 -21.45 31.17
C ASN A 56 -69.31 -22.97 31.05
N THR A 57 -69.62 -23.47 29.84
CA THR A 57 -69.67 -24.91 29.57
C THR A 57 -68.26 -25.47 29.37
N VAL A 58 -68.07 -26.79 29.55
CA VAL A 58 -66.77 -27.45 29.29
C VAL A 58 -66.30 -27.21 27.85
N MET A 59 -67.21 -27.26 26.88
CA MET A 59 -66.93 -26.94 25.48
C MET A 59 -66.57 -25.46 25.29
N GLY A 60 -67.30 -24.54 25.93
CA GLY A 60 -66.98 -23.10 25.90
C GLY A 60 -65.60 -22.80 26.50
N SER A 61 -65.23 -23.44 27.61
CA SER A 61 -63.90 -23.32 28.24
C SER A 61 -62.79 -23.87 27.34
N ARG A 62 -63.02 -25.02 26.68
CA ARG A 62 -62.08 -25.59 25.70
C ARG A 62 -61.89 -24.68 24.50
N LEU A 63 -62.96 -24.11 23.95
CA LEU A 63 -62.90 -23.15 22.85
C LEU A 63 -62.14 -21.88 23.25
N LYS A 64 -62.39 -21.33 24.44
CA LYS A 64 -61.62 -20.19 24.97
C LYS A 64 -60.14 -20.51 25.14
N ARG A 65 -59.80 -21.71 25.62
CA ARG A 65 -58.40 -22.15 25.75
C ARG A 65 -57.71 -22.27 24.39
N LEU A 66 -58.38 -22.87 23.41
CA LEU A 66 -57.87 -22.98 22.03
C LEU A 66 -57.69 -21.59 21.41
N ALA A 67 -58.69 -20.71 21.53
CA ALA A 67 -58.58 -19.33 21.05
C ALA A 67 -57.42 -18.57 21.73
N ALA A 68 -57.21 -18.78 23.04
CA ALA A 68 -56.09 -18.17 23.77
C ALA A 68 -54.73 -18.74 23.36
N THR A 69 -54.63 -20.05 23.07
CA THR A 69 -53.40 -20.65 22.55
C THR A 69 -53.10 -20.18 21.13
N ASP A 70 -54.12 -20.06 20.28
CA ASP A 70 -53.98 -19.58 18.91
C ASP A 70 -53.57 -18.10 18.91
N GLU A 71 -54.19 -17.28 19.76
CA GLU A 71 -53.81 -15.87 19.90
C GLU A 71 -52.38 -15.73 20.44
N ARG A 72 -51.98 -16.55 21.42
CA ARG A 72 -50.60 -16.55 21.92
C ARG A 72 -49.61 -16.98 20.85
N ALA A 73 -49.92 -18.01 20.06
CA ALA A 73 -49.08 -18.46 18.95
C ALA A 73 -48.97 -17.37 17.88
N ARG A 74 -50.06 -16.68 17.56
CA ARG A 74 -50.09 -15.54 16.63
C ARG A 74 -49.21 -14.39 17.12
N LEU A 75 -49.30 -14.02 18.41
CA LEU A 75 -48.48 -12.97 19.00
C LEU A 75 -46.99 -13.34 18.99
N LEU A 76 -46.64 -14.58 19.35
CA LEU A 76 -45.26 -15.06 19.29
C LEU A 76 -44.68 -15.04 17.87
N GLU A 77 -45.47 -15.40 16.87
CA GLU A 77 -45.04 -15.36 15.47
C GLU A 77 -44.85 -13.92 14.98
N LEU A 78 -45.73 -12.99 15.38
CA LEU A 78 -45.55 -11.56 15.11
C LEU A 78 -44.28 -11.01 15.77
N GLU A 79 -43.97 -11.43 17.00
CA GLU A 79 -42.73 -11.04 17.68
C GLU A 79 -41.49 -11.58 16.95
N ARG A 80 -41.51 -12.85 16.50
CA ARG A 80 -40.42 -13.42 15.68
C ARG A 80 -40.22 -12.67 14.39
N GLN A 81 -41.30 -12.38 13.65
CA GLN A 81 -41.23 -11.59 12.43
C GLN A 81 -40.68 -10.18 12.69
N LYS A 82 -41.02 -9.57 13.83
CA LYS A 82 -40.45 -8.28 14.23
C LYS A 82 -38.95 -8.37 14.48
N GLN A 83 -38.51 -9.39 15.22
CA GLN A 83 -37.08 -9.64 15.46
C GLN A 83 -36.33 -9.88 14.15
N ASP A 84 -36.88 -10.68 13.23
CA ASP A 84 -36.25 -10.94 11.93
C ASP A 84 -36.10 -9.65 11.10
N ARG A 85 -37.09 -8.76 11.15
CA ARG A 85 -37.01 -7.43 10.50
C ARG A 85 -35.93 -6.56 11.15
N GLU A 86 -35.86 -6.53 12.48
CA GLU A 86 -34.84 -5.76 13.20
C GLU A 86 -33.42 -6.29 12.89
N TRP A 87 -33.22 -7.61 12.90
CA TRP A 87 -31.96 -8.24 12.52
C TRP A 87 -31.60 -8.03 11.06
N ALA A 88 -32.58 -8.00 10.15
CA ALA A 88 -32.35 -7.67 8.75
C ALA A 88 -31.84 -6.22 8.60
N ILE A 89 -32.44 -5.27 9.32
CA ILE A 89 -31.99 -3.87 9.32
C ILE A 89 -30.57 -3.74 9.87
N VAL A 90 -30.26 -4.42 10.99
CA VAL A 90 -28.91 -4.38 11.57
C VAL A 90 -27.88 -4.97 10.61
N ARG A 91 -28.16 -6.14 10.01
CA ARG A 91 -27.25 -6.76 9.04
C ARG A 91 -27.03 -5.91 7.80
N GLU A 92 -28.07 -5.26 7.28
CA GLU A 92 -27.91 -4.38 6.13
C GLU A 92 -27.05 -3.16 6.50
N LYS A 93 -27.24 -2.57 7.68
CA LYS A 93 -26.37 -1.48 8.17
C LYS A 93 -24.92 -1.93 8.34
N GLU A 94 -24.68 -3.09 8.94
CA GLU A 94 -23.32 -3.63 9.10
C GLU A 94 -22.65 -3.87 7.74
N ARG A 95 -23.42 -4.34 6.76
CA ARG A 95 -22.97 -4.51 5.38
C ARG A 95 -22.67 -3.16 4.73
N GLU A 96 -23.54 -2.18 4.86
CA GLU A 96 -23.33 -0.81 4.37
C GLU A 96 -22.06 -0.20 4.98
N ASP A 97 -21.86 -0.33 6.29
CA ASP A 97 -20.66 0.13 7.00
C ASP A 97 -19.39 -0.59 6.53
N ALA A 98 -19.47 -1.91 6.32
CA ALA A 98 -18.34 -2.69 5.79
C ALA A 98 -17.98 -2.23 4.37
N ILE A 99 -18.97 -2.00 3.51
CA ILE A 99 -18.77 -1.49 2.14
C ILE A 99 -18.20 -0.06 2.19
N ALA A 100 -18.71 0.80 3.06
CA ALA A 100 -18.22 2.17 3.23
C ALA A 100 -16.76 2.19 3.70
N ARG A 101 -16.41 1.36 4.69
CA ARG A 101 -15.02 1.17 5.15
C ARG A 101 -14.11 0.65 4.04
N ALA A 102 -14.54 -0.34 3.28
CA ALA A 102 -13.76 -0.88 2.16
C ALA A 102 -13.53 0.20 1.08
N LYS A 103 -14.56 0.97 0.72
CA LYS A 103 -14.44 2.11 -0.20
C LYS A 103 -13.47 3.16 0.32
N PHE A 104 -13.52 3.48 1.62
CA PHE A 104 -12.60 4.41 2.25
C PHE A 104 -11.15 3.92 2.17
N LEU A 105 -10.89 2.64 2.49
CA LEU A 105 -9.55 2.06 2.41
C LEU A 105 -9.01 2.04 0.99
N LEU A 106 -9.82 1.61 0.01
CA LEU A 106 -9.44 1.63 -1.40
C LEU A 106 -9.09 3.05 -1.88
N ARG A 107 -9.87 4.05 -1.46
CA ARG A 107 -9.59 5.45 -1.77
C ARG A 107 -8.30 5.94 -1.09
N ALA A 108 -8.07 5.57 0.16
CA ALA A 108 -6.85 5.93 0.89
C ALA A 108 -5.59 5.27 0.29
N GLU A 109 -5.75 4.12 -0.38
CA GLU A 109 -4.66 3.43 -1.05
C GLU A 109 -4.24 4.12 -2.37
N ASP A 110 -5.13 4.90 -3.01
CA ASP A 110 -4.80 5.67 -4.23
C ASP A 110 -3.55 6.55 -3.98
N PRO A 111 -2.51 6.45 -4.83
CA PRO A 111 -1.28 7.23 -4.66
C PRO A 111 -1.49 8.75 -4.62
N ARG A 112 -2.50 9.27 -5.33
CA ARG A 112 -2.83 10.71 -5.31
C ARG A 112 -3.40 11.13 -3.97
N VAL A 113 -4.31 10.33 -3.41
CA VAL A 113 -4.88 10.54 -2.08
C VAL A 113 -3.80 10.43 -1.01
N ARG A 114 -2.89 9.47 -1.12
CA ARG A 114 -1.74 9.34 -0.21
C ARG A 114 -0.82 10.56 -0.27
N THR A 115 -0.57 11.09 -1.47
CA THR A 115 0.22 12.31 -1.67
C THR A 115 -0.49 13.50 -1.03
N LEU A 116 -1.80 13.63 -1.24
CA LEU A 116 -2.64 14.64 -0.60
C LEU A 116 -2.55 14.55 0.94
N HIS A 117 -2.71 13.36 1.53
CA HIS A 117 -2.59 13.11 2.97
C HIS A 117 -1.19 13.42 3.51
N SER A 118 -0.13 13.17 2.74
CA SER A 118 1.24 13.53 3.12
C SER A 118 1.42 15.05 3.23
N GLN A 119 0.87 15.82 2.29
CA GLN A 119 0.91 17.29 2.35
C GLN A 119 0.02 17.84 3.46
N LEU A 120 -1.08 17.15 3.71
CA LEU A 120 -1.97 17.41 4.82
C LEU A 120 -1.20 17.31 6.14
N LEU A 121 -0.49 16.21 6.36
CA LEU A 121 0.38 16.02 7.51
C LEU A 121 1.46 17.10 7.62
N MET A 122 2.10 17.48 6.50
CA MET A 122 3.08 18.57 6.48
C MET A 122 2.49 19.89 6.98
N SER A 123 1.26 20.22 6.60
CA SER A 123 0.58 21.43 7.08
C SER A 123 0.28 21.39 8.59
N ASN A 124 -0.10 20.22 9.15
CA ASN A 124 -0.19 20.07 10.61
C ASN A 124 1.16 20.34 11.30
N VAL A 125 2.25 19.79 10.76
CA VAL A 125 3.62 19.98 11.31
C VAL A 125 4.01 21.47 11.29
N LEU A 126 3.69 22.20 10.22
CA LEU A 126 3.94 23.65 10.15
C LEU A 126 3.13 24.40 11.20
N GLN A 127 1.86 24.07 11.38
CA GLN A 127 1.01 24.69 12.41
C GLN A 127 1.54 24.41 13.83
N GLU A 128 1.95 23.17 14.11
CA GLU A 128 2.58 22.82 15.38
C GLU A 128 3.88 23.58 15.60
N ARG A 129 4.69 23.73 14.55
CA ARG A 129 5.93 24.51 14.61
C ARG A 129 5.66 25.97 14.96
N ASP A 130 4.65 26.58 14.35
CA ASP A 130 4.26 27.97 14.66
C ASP A 130 3.79 28.09 16.12
N LYS A 131 2.99 27.14 16.60
CA LYS A 131 2.57 27.09 18.02
C LYS A 131 3.79 26.96 18.96
N GLN A 132 4.77 26.13 18.63
CA GLN A 132 6.01 26.00 19.40
C GLN A 132 6.82 27.31 19.42
N LEU A 133 6.89 28.03 18.30
CA LEU A 133 7.57 29.33 18.23
C LEU A 133 6.87 30.37 19.11
N VAL A 134 5.53 30.46 19.03
CA VAL A 134 4.72 31.32 19.91
C VAL A 134 4.92 30.96 21.38
N TYR A 135 4.93 29.67 21.71
CA TYR A 135 5.20 29.23 23.08
C TYR A 135 6.62 29.61 23.54
N LYS A 136 7.63 29.38 22.71
CA LYS A 136 9.04 29.71 23.02
C LYS A 136 9.22 31.21 23.23
N THR A 137 8.60 32.05 22.41
CA THR A 137 8.65 33.50 22.56
C THR A 137 7.97 33.96 23.86
N ARG A 138 6.76 33.46 24.15
CA ARG A 138 6.06 33.72 25.42
C ARG A 138 6.87 33.30 26.64
N ARG A 139 7.46 32.10 26.61
CA ARG A 139 8.34 31.60 27.67
C ARG A 139 9.56 32.51 27.85
N GLY A 140 10.21 32.93 26.76
CA GLY A 140 11.34 33.85 26.82
C GLY A 140 10.97 35.22 27.40
N ILE A 141 9.78 35.74 27.11
CA ILE A 141 9.27 36.98 27.72
C ILE A 141 9.03 36.78 29.22
N ALA A 142 8.37 35.69 29.61
CA ALA A 142 8.09 35.38 31.02
C ALA A 142 9.37 35.23 31.85
N MET A 143 10.39 34.54 31.32
CA MET A 143 11.70 34.43 31.97
C MET A 143 12.35 35.80 32.17
N LYS A 144 12.33 36.68 31.15
CA LYS A 144 12.88 38.04 31.27
C LYS A 144 12.13 38.89 32.31
N ILE A 145 10.82 38.71 32.44
CA ILE A 145 10.03 39.38 33.48
C ILE A 145 10.47 38.87 34.85
N HIS A 146 10.57 37.56 35.04
CA HIS A 146 11.02 36.95 36.29
C HIS A 146 12.43 37.39 36.69
N GLU A 147 13.39 37.39 35.77
CA GLU A 147 14.76 37.89 36.01
C GLU A 147 14.76 39.36 36.43
N LYS A 148 13.90 40.20 35.83
CA LYS A 148 13.73 41.60 36.22
C LYS A 148 13.13 41.74 37.62
N GLU A 149 12.15 40.92 37.97
CA GLU A 149 11.55 40.92 39.30
C GLU A 149 12.56 40.48 40.37
N GLU A 150 13.36 39.45 40.11
CA GLU A 150 14.41 38.99 41.03
C GLU A 150 15.49 40.05 41.22
N THR A 151 15.97 40.67 40.14
CA THR A 151 16.97 41.75 40.24
C THR A 151 16.42 42.97 40.99
N LEU A 152 15.15 43.32 40.81
CA LEU A 152 14.49 44.36 41.60
C LEU A 152 14.38 43.98 43.08
N LYS A 153 14.00 42.74 43.41
CA LYS A 153 13.95 42.25 44.80
C LYS A 153 15.31 42.32 45.47
N GLN A 154 16.37 41.87 44.79
CA GLN A 154 17.75 41.96 45.29
C GLN A 154 18.17 43.42 45.52
N ARG A 155 17.81 44.33 44.60
CA ARG A 155 18.10 45.76 44.75
C ARG A 155 17.38 46.37 45.94
N LEU A 156 16.10 46.04 46.15
CA LEU A 156 15.34 46.51 47.31
C LEU A 156 15.93 45.97 48.62
N GLN A 157 16.27 44.69 48.68
CA GLN A 157 16.94 44.11 49.85
C GLN A 157 18.26 44.80 50.19
N HIS A 158 19.04 45.15 49.15
CA HIS A 158 20.29 45.89 49.35
C HIS A 158 20.03 47.32 49.84
N LEU A 159 19.00 48.00 49.34
CA LEU A 159 18.64 49.34 49.81
C LEU A 159 18.17 49.31 51.27
N ASP A 160 17.31 48.36 51.63
CA ASP A 160 16.85 48.14 53.01
C ASP A 160 18.03 47.85 53.95
N ALA A 161 19.02 47.08 53.50
CA ALA A 161 20.22 46.81 54.27
C ALA A 161 21.07 48.08 54.51
N ILE A 162 21.22 48.94 53.49
CA ILE A 162 21.89 50.24 53.62
C ILE A 162 21.12 51.14 54.60
N GLU A 163 19.79 51.18 54.53
CA GLU A 163 18.98 52.00 55.43
C GLU A 163 19.12 51.54 56.89
N LYS A 164 19.05 50.23 57.14
CA LYS A 164 19.29 49.67 58.48
C LYS A 164 20.69 50.00 59.00
N GLU A 165 21.72 49.86 58.16
CA GLU A 165 23.10 50.22 58.55
C GLU A 165 23.21 51.72 58.88
N LYS A 166 22.56 52.59 58.10
CA LYS A 166 22.50 54.03 58.40
C LYS A 166 21.79 54.31 59.72
N GLU A 167 20.66 53.67 60.00
CA GLU A 167 19.93 53.79 61.27
C GLU A 167 20.78 53.31 62.45
N GLU A 168 21.48 52.18 62.31
CA GLU A 168 22.39 51.65 63.32
C GLU A 168 23.55 52.61 63.59
N LEU A 169 24.15 53.18 62.53
CA LEU A 169 25.21 54.19 62.64
C LEU A 169 24.70 55.47 63.31
N GLN A 170 23.50 55.94 62.96
CA GLN A 170 22.88 57.11 63.61
C GLN A 170 22.58 56.84 65.09
N ASN A 171 22.06 55.66 65.41
CA ASN A 171 21.80 55.24 66.79
C ASN A 171 23.11 55.11 67.59
N ALA A 172 24.16 54.53 67.01
CA ALA A 172 25.47 54.45 67.62
C ALA A 172 26.07 55.85 67.84
N HIS A 173 25.94 56.74 66.86
CA HIS A 173 26.36 58.14 66.98
C HIS A 173 25.60 58.87 68.10
N ALA A 174 24.28 58.73 68.17
CA ALA A 174 23.45 59.31 69.23
C ALA A 174 23.85 58.77 70.62
N LYS A 175 24.08 57.46 70.75
CA LYS A 175 24.59 56.84 71.99
C LYS A 175 25.96 57.41 72.38
N ARG A 176 26.90 57.50 71.44
CA ARG A 176 28.24 58.09 71.68
C ARG A 176 28.15 59.56 72.08
N PHE A 177 27.28 60.33 71.42
CA PHE A 177 27.06 61.75 71.71
C PHE A 177 26.47 61.94 73.12
N ASN A 178 25.44 61.16 73.48
CA ASN A 178 24.85 61.19 74.81
C ASN A 178 25.88 60.78 75.88
N PHE A 179 26.62 59.69 75.66
CA PHE A 179 27.69 59.28 76.56
C PHE A 179 28.75 60.37 76.74
N ALA A 180 29.19 61.01 75.66
CA ALA A 180 30.14 62.11 75.73
C ALA A 180 29.58 63.33 76.48
N LYS A 181 28.28 63.62 76.33
CA LYS A 181 27.59 64.68 77.07
C LYS A 181 27.55 64.36 78.57
N ASP A 182 27.20 63.13 78.94
CA ASP A 182 27.16 62.67 80.33
C ASP A 182 28.57 62.72 80.95
N LEU A 183 29.59 62.27 80.21
CA LEU A 183 30.99 62.34 80.65
C LEU A 183 31.45 63.79 80.84
N ARG A 184 31.03 64.74 79.98
CA ARG A 184 31.31 66.17 80.17
C ARG A 184 30.64 66.71 81.43
N GLN A 185 29.40 66.30 81.71
CA GLN A 185 28.71 66.67 82.95
C GLN A 185 29.42 66.08 84.17
N GLU A 186 29.81 64.81 84.14
CA GLU A 186 30.56 64.15 85.22
C GLU A 186 31.93 64.80 85.44
N ILE A 187 32.66 65.14 84.38
CA ILE A 187 33.93 65.89 84.47
C ILE A 187 33.69 67.27 85.08
N ALA A 188 32.62 67.97 84.72
CA ALA A 188 32.31 69.27 85.33
C ALA A 188 31.98 69.14 86.83
N VAL A 189 31.23 68.11 87.22
CA VAL A 189 30.94 67.79 88.63
C VAL A 189 32.22 67.42 89.38
N ARG A 190 33.04 66.50 88.84
CA ARG A 190 34.34 66.12 89.42
C ARG A 190 35.33 67.27 89.43
N ALA A 191 35.29 68.19 88.48
CA ALA A 191 36.13 69.38 88.49
C ALA A 191 35.72 70.32 89.62
N ALA A 192 34.40 70.51 89.85
CA ALA A 192 33.90 71.24 91.00
C ALA A 192 34.26 70.56 92.33
N GLU A 193 34.20 69.23 92.41
CA GLU A 193 34.67 68.45 93.56
C GLU A 193 36.18 68.49 93.72
N ARG A 194 36.96 68.43 92.63
CA ARG A 194 38.42 68.60 92.65
C ARG A 194 38.83 70.00 93.04
N GLU A 195 38.06 71.04 92.72
CA GLU A 195 38.30 72.38 93.27
C GLU A 195 38.05 72.42 94.77
N LYS A 196 37.04 71.69 95.28
CA LYS A 196 36.85 71.50 96.73
C LYS A 196 38.00 70.69 97.35
N LEU A 197 38.45 69.62 96.69
CA LEU A 197 39.56 68.78 97.16
C LEU A 197 40.92 69.47 97.02
N LYS A 198 41.18 70.29 96.00
CA LYS A 198 42.41 71.09 95.88
C LYS A 198 42.50 72.15 96.95
N LYS A 199 41.38 72.67 97.44
CA LYS A 199 41.36 73.49 98.66
C LYS A 199 41.80 72.67 99.87
N ALA A 200 41.35 71.42 100.01
CA ALA A 200 41.79 70.49 101.06
C ALA A 200 43.21 69.90 100.86
N GLU A 201 43.70 69.78 99.62
CA GLU A 201 45.00 69.20 99.28
C GLU A 201 46.10 70.26 99.35
N LYS A 202 45.79 71.55 99.12
CA LYS A 202 46.68 72.64 99.54
C LYS A 202 46.92 72.63 101.06
N GLU A 203 46.00 72.07 101.85
CA GLU A 203 46.18 71.86 103.29
C GLU A 203 46.96 70.58 103.62
N ALA A 204 47.03 69.59 102.71
CA ALA A 204 47.72 68.31 102.92
C ALA A 204 49.10 68.18 102.26
N ASN A 205 49.35 68.89 101.14
CA ASN A 205 50.57 68.79 100.33
C ASN A 205 51.78 69.56 100.91
N THR A 206 51.62 70.13 102.12
CA THR A 206 52.75 70.47 102.99
C THR A 206 53.40 69.22 103.62
N ASN A 207 52.73 68.05 103.61
CA ASN A 207 53.13 66.91 104.45
C ASN A 207 53.68 65.67 103.69
N HIS A 208 53.66 65.60 102.34
CA HIS A 208 53.99 64.36 101.59
C HIS A 208 55.17 64.45 100.59
N SER A 209 55.96 65.53 100.57
CA SER A 209 57.10 65.64 99.64
C SER A 209 58.31 64.73 99.98
N GLY A 210 58.19 63.81 100.94
CA GLY A 210 59.27 62.96 101.44
C GLY A 210 59.44 61.61 100.75
N ASP A 211 58.36 60.94 100.32
CA ASP A 211 58.40 59.47 100.24
C ASP A 211 58.51 58.85 98.84
N ILE A 212 58.36 59.61 97.74
CA ILE A 212 58.18 59.03 96.38
C ILE A 212 59.51 58.79 95.61
N ARG A 213 60.68 59.07 96.19
CA ARG A 213 61.96 58.99 95.45
C ARG A 213 62.51 57.55 95.20
N LYS A 214 61.88 56.48 95.69
CA LYS A 214 62.50 55.13 95.73
C LYS A 214 61.94 54.03 94.80
N GLU A 215 60.80 54.20 94.14
CA GLU A 215 60.08 53.04 93.55
C GLU A 215 60.28 52.80 92.03
N LEU A 216 60.95 53.71 91.31
CA LEU A 216 60.89 53.74 89.84
C LEU A 216 61.94 52.90 89.09
N GLN A 217 62.83 52.15 89.79
CA GLN A 217 64.03 51.57 89.16
C GLN A 217 63.91 50.09 88.71
N GLU A 218 62.83 49.35 89.03
CA GLU A 218 62.84 47.87 88.91
C GLU A 218 62.15 47.27 87.66
N LYS A 219 61.35 48.01 86.89
CA LYS A 219 60.45 47.41 85.86
C LYS A 219 61.03 47.13 84.46
N ALA A 220 62.34 47.32 84.21
CA ALA A 220 62.89 47.33 82.83
C ALA A 220 63.42 45.98 82.27
N LYS A 221 63.48 44.87 83.02
CA LYS A 221 64.24 43.66 82.60
C LYS A 221 63.48 42.52 81.89
N HIS A 222 62.15 42.46 81.91
CA HIS A 222 61.40 41.22 81.57
C HIS A 222 61.15 40.97 80.04
N ASN A 223 61.38 41.92 79.14
CA ASN A 223 60.77 41.89 77.80
C ASN A 223 61.55 41.18 76.66
N ARG A 224 62.57 40.35 76.93
CA ARG A 224 63.45 39.79 75.87
C ARG A 224 63.21 38.33 75.44
N GLU A 225 62.34 37.54 76.07
CA GLU A 225 62.35 36.07 75.90
C GLU A 225 61.36 35.47 74.86
N ASN A 226 60.43 36.23 74.27
CA ASN A 226 59.32 35.63 73.49
C ASN A 226 59.56 35.34 71.98
N LYS A 227 60.75 35.57 71.42
CA LYS A 227 60.98 35.53 69.95
C LYS A 227 61.38 34.17 69.32
N ALA A 228 61.43 33.06 70.07
CA ALA A 228 61.98 31.78 69.57
C ALA A 228 60.95 30.74 69.09
N LYS A 229 59.63 30.99 69.20
CA LYS A 229 58.59 29.96 68.96
C LYS A 229 58.04 29.89 67.52
N GLU A 230 58.31 30.86 66.65
CA GLU A 230 57.68 30.96 65.32
C GLU A 230 58.39 30.18 64.19
N ALA A 231 59.58 29.60 64.42
CA ALA A 231 60.40 29.00 63.36
C ALA A 231 60.09 27.51 63.01
N LEU A 232 59.25 26.80 63.78
CA LEU A 232 59.05 25.35 63.65
C LEU A 232 57.85 24.91 62.79
N GLU A 233 56.94 25.82 62.39
CA GLU A 233 55.72 25.46 61.65
C GLU A 233 55.90 25.31 60.13
N ILE A 234 56.96 25.88 59.55
CA ILE A 234 57.16 25.98 58.09
C ILE A 234 57.64 24.65 57.45
N ASP A 235 58.32 23.77 58.21
CA ASP A 235 58.91 22.52 57.66
C ASP A 235 57.88 21.40 57.40
N ARG A 236 56.67 21.46 57.98
CA ARG A 236 55.66 20.40 57.82
C ARG A 236 54.94 20.41 56.46
N THR A 237 54.87 21.54 55.77
CA THR A 237 54.04 21.69 54.56
C THR A 237 54.73 21.20 53.27
N LEU A 238 56.06 21.04 53.27
CA LEU A 238 56.84 20.72 52.06
C LEU A 238 56.82 19.23 51.69
N ILE A 239 56.62 18.33 52.67
CA ILE A 239 56.69 16.86 52.48
C ILE A 239 55.44 16.30 51.76
N GLY A 240 54.28 16.97 51.88
CA GLY A 240 53.02 16.53 51.25
C GLY A 240 53.01 16.62 49.71
N GLN A 241 53.66 17.64 49.14
CA GLN A 241 53.61 17.92 47.70
C GLN A 241 54.46 16.96 46.84
N ILE A 242 55.40 16.21 47.45
CA ILE A 242 56.30 15.30 46.73
C ILE A 242 55.62 13.96 46.40
N ASN A 243 54.63 13.53 47.20
CA ASN A 243 53.99 12.22 47.05
C ASN A 243 52.88 12.21 45.97
N GLU A 244 52.18 13.33 45.75
CA GLU A 244 51.13 13.42 44.71
C GLU A 244 51.68 13.37 43.28
N LYS A 245 52.92 13.84 43.06
CA LYS A 245 53.53 13.90 41.72
C LYS A 245 53.94 12.52 41.18
N LYS A 246 54.22 11.54 42.06
CA LYS A 246 54.59 10.17 41.67
C LYS A 246 53.40 9.34 41.20
N ALA A 247 52.22 9.52 41.82
CA ALA A 247 51.01 8.78 41.46
C ALA A 247 50.48 9.09 40.04
N ILE A 248 50.68 10.31 39.54
CA ILE A 248 50.20 10.74 38.22
C ILE A 248 51.07 10.17 37.07
N GLN A 249 52.35 9.89 37.32
CA GLN A 249 53.25 9.34 36.30
C GLN A 249 53.03 7.85 36.03
N GLU A 250 52.60 7.06 37.02
CA GLU A 250 52.33 5.62 36.87
C GLU A 250 51.04 5.36 36.05
N ASP A 251 50.01 6.19 36.22
CA ASP A 251 48.70 6.03 35.53
C ASP A 251 48.78 6.35 34.02
N LEU A 252 49.73 7.19 33.60
CA LEU A 252 49.97 7.53 32.19
C LEU A 252 50.69 6.40 31.42
N LEU A 253 51.51 5.61 32.12
CA LEU A 253 52.32 4.55 31.48
C LEU A 253 51.45 3.34 31.12
N VAL A 254 50.49 2.98 31.99
CA VAL A 254 49.53 1.88 31.79
C VAL A 254 48.62 2.14 30.58
N LYS A 255 48.11 3.36 30.42
CA LYS A 255 47.24 3.73 29.28
C LYS A 255 47.95 3.69 27.92
N SER A 256 49.27 3.91 27.89
CA SER A 256 50.04 3.81 26.63
C SER A 256 50.22 2.37 26.17
N MET A 257 50.39 1.42 27.10
CA MET A 257 50.58 0.00 26.78
C MET A 257 49.30 -0.66 26.25
N GLU A 258 48.12 -0.26 26.75
CA GLU A 258 46.83 -0.79 26.27
C GLU A 258 46.47 -0.35 24.82
N LEU A 259 46.94 0.82 24.39
CA LEU A 259 46.73 1.32 23.03
C LEU A 259 47.59 0.59 21.98
N ASP A 260 48.82 0.20 22.35
CA ASP A 260 49.72 -0.53 21.45
C ASP A 260 49.27 -1.99 21.21
N ASP A 261 48.70 -2.63 22.23
CA ASP A 261 48.10 -3.98 22.12
C ASP A 261 46.82 -4.00 21.26
N SER A 262 46.07 -2.89 21.22
CA SER A 262 44.89 -2.76 20.38
C SER A 262 45.27 -2.55 18.90
N ASN A 263 46.30 -1.74 18.64
CA ASN A 263 46.80 -1.46 17.29
C ASN A 263 47.44 -2.69 16.62
N THR A 264 48.14 -3.54 17.37
CA THR A 264 48.71 -4.79 16.84
C THR A 264 47.63 -5.79 16.41
N ARG A 265 46.53 -5.92 17.17
CA ARG A 265 45.39 -6.78 16.80
C ARG A 265 44.68 -6.33 15.53
N PHE A 266 44.49 -5.02 15.35
CA PHE A 266 43.84 -4.47 14.16
C PHE A 266 44.66 -4.69 12.87
N ASN A 267 45.98 -4.52 12.95
CA ASN A 267 46.86 -4.74 11.80
C ASN A 267 46.94 -6.22 11.39
N ASN A 268 46.96 -7.15 12.35
CA ASN A 268 46.93 -8.59 12.07
C ASN A 268 45.63 -9.01 11.35
N MET A 269 44.49 -8.43 11.74
CA MET A 269 43.19 -8.72 11.13
C MET A 269 43.10 -8.16 9.69
N LYS A 270 43.69 -6.99 9.43
CA LYS A 270 43.77 -6.39 8.08
C LYS A 270 44.62 -7.23 7.11
N ASN A 271 45.73 -7.80 7.60
CA ASN A 271 46.60 -8.67 6.79
C ASN A 271 45.93 -10.01 6.44
N MET A 272 45.19 -10.61 7.39
CA MET A 272 44.39 -11.82 7.15
C MET A 272 43.36 -11.65 6.01
N PHE A 273 42.64 -10.53 5.97
CA PHE A 273 41.67 -10.27 4.90
C PHE A 273 42.32 -10.01 3.53
N ALA A 274 43.52 -9.42 3.51
CA ALA A 274 44.27 -9.22 2.27
C ALA A 274 44.75 -10.55 1.67
N GLU A 275 45.22 -11.49 2.49
CA GLU A 275 45.63 -12.83 2.04
C GLU A 275 44.45 -13.66 1.53
N GLN A 276 43.29 -13.61 2.17
CA GLN A 276 42.09 -14.32 1.72
C GLN A 276 41.59 -13.83 0.35
N LYS A 277 41.65 -12.51 0.09
CA LYS A 277 41.32 -11.95 -1.23
C LYS A 277 42.30 -12.40 -2.33
N LYS A 278 43.59 -12.51 -2.01
CA LYS A 278 44.61 -12.98 -2.95
C LYS A 278 44.38 -14.45 -3.34
N LYS A 279 44.13 -15.34 -2.37
CA LYS A 279 43.86 -16.77 -2.62
C LYS A 279 42.59 -16.99 -3.44
N PHE A 280 41.54 -16.19 -3.21
CA PHE A 280 40.30 -16.28 -3.98
C PHE A 280 40.49 -15.85 -5.45
N ALA A 281 41.28 -14.80 -5.70
CA ALA A 281 41.62 -14.37 -7.05
C ALA A 281 42.48 -15.40 -7.80
N GLU A 282 43.42 -16.06 -7.12
CA GLU A 282 44.25 -17.13 -7.68
C GLU A 282 43.42 -18.38 -8.05
N GLN A 283 42.43 -18.76 -7.23
CA GLN A 283 41.48 -19.85 -7.57
C GLN A 283 40.62 -19.52 -8.78
N GLN A 284 40.12 -18.28 -8.90
CA GLN A 284 39.34 -17.88 -10.07
C GLN A 284 40.17 -17.86 -11.37
N ALA A 285 41.48 -17.60 -11.28
CA ALA A 285 42.38 -17.61 -12.42
C ALA A 285 42.71 -19.05 -12.89
N SER A 286 42.90 -19.99 -11.96
CA SER A 286 43.17 -21.40 -12.32
C SER A 286 41.96 -22.08 -12.98
N GLU A 287 40.74 -21.78 -12.52
CA GLU A 287 39.50 -22.29 -13.14
C GLU A 287 39.28 -21.79 -14.58
N ARG A 288 39.75 -20.58 -14.92
CA ARG A 288 39.70 -20.05 -16.30
C ARG A 288 40.69 -20.76 -17.22
N MET A 289 41.90 -21.05 -16.74
CA MET A 289 42.93 -21.76 -17.52
C MET A 289 42.50 -23.20 -17.84
N ALA A 290 41.87 -23.90 -16.89
CA ALA A 290 41.34 -25.25 -17.10
C ALA A 290 40.24 -25.33 -18.18
N ARG A 291 39.47 -24.26 -18.40
CA ARG A 291 38.44 -24.20 -19.47
C ARG A 291 39.05 -24.02 -20.86
N TYR A 292 40.19 -23.35 -20.98
CA TYR A 292 40.86 -23.14 -22.26
C TYR A 292 41.51 -24.42 -22.82
N GLU A 293 41.98 -25.34 -21.95
CA GLU A 293 42.55 -26.63 -22.40
C GLU A 293 41.52 -27.59 -23.03
N VAL A 294 40.24 -27.50 -22.62
CA VAL A 294 39.16 -28.34 -23.17
C VAL A 294 38.76 -27.90 -24.58
N VAL A 295 38.77 -26.60 -24.85
CA VAL A 295 38.41 -26.03 -26.17
C VAL A 295 39.48 -26.32 -27.22
N ALA A 296 40.75 -26.45 -26.85
CA ALA A 296 41.85 -26.76 -27.76
C ALA A 296 41.77 -28.18 -28.37
N LYS A 297 41.18 -29.15 -27.65
CA LYS A 297 41.08 -30.55 -28.12
C LYS A 297 40.01 -30.77 -29.19
N LEU A 298 38.88 -30.04 -29.12
CA LEU A 298 37.76 -30.17 -30.07
C LEU A 298 38.09 -29.68 -31.50
N ASN A 299 39.14 -28.87 -31.66
CA ASN A 299 39.52 -28.30 -32.95
C ASN A 299 40.44 -29.22 -33.78
N ILE A 300 41.02 -30.26 -33.17
CA ILE A 300 41.89 -31.23 -33.82
C ILE A 300 41.07 -32.34 -34.51
N ASP A 301 39.94 -32.74 -33.91
CA ASP A 301 39.11 -33.85 -34.40
C ASP A 301 38.32 -33.48 -35.67
N ALA A 302 37.87 -32.23 -35.81
CA ALA A 302 37.13 -31.76 -36.99
C ALA A 302 37.95 -31.73 -38.31
N ASN A 303 39.29 -31.73 -38.22
CA ASN A 303 40.17 -31.62 -39.39
C ASN A 303 40.52 -32.99 -40.04
N ASN A 304 40.22 -34.10 -39.35
CA ASN A 304 40.52 -35.45 -39.84
C ASN A 304 39.38 -36.03 -40.70
N GLU A 305 38.11 -35.71 -40.40
CA GLU A 305 36.94 -36.20 -41.18
C GLU A 305 36.88 -35.64 -42.62
N ALA A 306 37.44 -34.45 -42.86
CA ALA A 306 37.44 -33.82 -44.19
C ALA A 306 38.36 -34.51 -45.21
N LYS A 307 39.32 -35.34 -44.79
CA LYS A 307 40.28 -36.00 -45.68
C LYS A 307 39.76 -37.30 -46.30
N GLU A 308 38.82 -38.00 -45.66
CA GLU A 308 38.34 -39.31 -46.11
C GLU A 308 37.29 -39.24 -47.23
N THR A 309 36.51 -38.15 -47.29
CA THR A 309 35.45 -37.96 -48.30
C THR A 309 35.98 -37.71 -49.71
N ARG A 310 37.25 -37.27 -49.83
CA ARG A 310 37.89 -36.95 -51.11
C ARG A 310 38.40 -38.18 -51.87
N ALA A 311 38.63 -39.30 -51.19
CA ALA A 311 39.20 -40.51 -51.79
C ALA A 311 38.17 -41.34 -52.58
N LYS A 312 36.90 -41.34 -52.16
CA LYS A 312 35.84 -42.19 -52.73
C LYS A 312 35.31 -41.74 -54.10
N LEU A 313 35.62 -40.52 -54.54
CA LEU A 313 35.10 -39.95 -55.78
C LEU A 313 35.94 -40.30 -57.02
N LEU A 314 37.17 -40.78 -56.84
CA LEU A 314 38.12 -41.09 -57.93
C LEU A 314 37.95 -42.50 -58.53
N GLU A 315 37.17 -43.38 -57.90
CA GLU A 315 37.08 -44.80 -58.28
C GLU A 315 35.97 -45.09 -59.31
N ALA A 316 34.98 -44.21 -59.47
CA ALA A 316 33.77 -44.49 -60.25
C ALA A 316 33.84 -44.18 -61.77
N VAL A 317 34.98 -43.70 -62.29
CA VAL A 317 35.07 -43.10 -63.64
C VAL A 317 35.69 -44.03 -64.71
N THR A 318 36.19 -45.23 -64.39
CA THR A 318 37.14 -45.94 -65.26
C THR A 318 36.64 -47.09 -66.15
N ASN A 319 35.37 -47.54 -66.19
CA ASN A 319 35.01 -48.79 -66.92
C ASN A 319 33.67 -48.79 -67.73
N ALA A 320 33.71 -48.83 -69.09
CA ALA A 320 32.92 -49.71 -70.01
C ALA A 320 32.85 -49.30 -71.53
N PRO A 321 33.14 -50.23 -72.50
CA PRO A 321 32.57 -50.18 -73.87
C PRO A 321 32.18 -51.54 -74.57
N SER A 322 31.37 -51.42 -75.67
CA SER A 322 31.08 -52.22 -76.93
C SER A 322 31.16 -53.77 -77.02
N GLY A 323 30.57 -54.57 -77.93
CA GLY A 323 29.83 -54.42 -79.21
C GLY A 323 30.51 -55.17 -80.41
N ILE A 324 29.74 -55.86 -81.30
CA ILE A 324 30.05 -56.50 -82.65
C ILE A 324 30.21 -58.06 -82.63
N VAL A 325 29.59 -58.90 -83.49
CA VAL A 325 29.99 -59.36 -84.86
C VAL A 325 28.88 -60.24 -85.51
N ARG A 326 28.56 -60.08 -86.81
CA ARG A 326 27.72 -61.00 -87.62
C ARG A 326 28.00 -60.80 -89.12
N GLN A 327 28.53 -61.80 -89.84
CA GLN A 327 28.50 -61.95 -91.32
C GLN A 327 29.15 -63.29 -91.73
N ILE A 328 28.86 -63.75 -92.97
CA ILE A 328 29.31 -64.96 -93.70
C ILE A 328 28.24 -66.07 -93.78
N ARG A 329 27.60 -66.21 -94.96
CA ARG A 329 27.09 -67.47 -95.60
C ARG A 329 26.20 -67.11 -96.79
N ASP A 330 26.72 -67.15 -98.03
CA ASP A 330 25.95 -66.67 -99.20
C ASP A 330 26.16 -67.44 -100.52
N THR A 331 26.65 -68.69 -100.52
CA THR A 331 26.98 -69.40 -101.78
C THR A 331 26.09 -70.60 -102.13
N ASP A 332 25.13 -70.98 -101.27
CA ASP A 332 24.14 -72.05 -101.56
C ASP A 332 22.95 -71.56 -102.42
N LYS A 333 22.94 -70.27 -102.77
CA LYS A 333 21.81 -69.53 -103.35
C LYS A 333 21.52 -69.80 -104.83
N ILE A 334 22.38 -70.50 -105.56
CA ILE A 334 22.34 -70.41 -107.04
C ILE A 334 21.56 -71.54 -107.70
N ASN A 335 21.60 -72.77 -107.17
CA ASN A 335 20.88 -73.90 -107.79
C ASN A 335 19.49 -74.15 -107.21
N LEU A 336 19.24 -73.74 -105.96
CA LEU A 336 17.89 -73.59 -105.40
C LEU A 336 17.06 -72.61 -106.26
N LYS A 337 17.72 -71.61 -106.87
CA LYS A 337 17.10 -70.48 -107.56
C LYS A 337 16.24 -70.86 -108.77
N GLN A 338 16.52 -71.97 -109.46
CA GLN A 338 15.83 -72.28 -110.73
C GLN A 338 14.57 -73.13 -110.56
N GLN A 339 14.53 -74.06 -109.60
CA GLN A 339 13.28 -74.72 -109.18
C GLN A 339 12.44 -73.77 -108.34
N TYR A 340 13.09 -72.93 -107.53
CA TYR A 340 12.47 -71.81 -106.87
C TYR A 340 11.71 -70.91 -107.85
N LEU A 341 12.23 -70.59 -109.04
CA LEU A 341 11.57 -69.66 -110.00
C LEU A 341 10.17 -70.11 -110.47
N LYS A 342 9.92 -71.42 -110.68
CA LYS A 342 8.62 -71.91 -111.15
C LYS A 342 7.62 -72.09 -110.01
N GLU A 343 8.07 -72.62 -108.87
CA GLU A 343 7.31 -72.53 -107.63
C GLU A 343 7.06 -71.06 -107.27
N GLN A 344 7.97 -70.14 -107.64
CA GLN A 344 7.81 -68.70 -107.47
C GLN A 344 6.63 -68.18 -108.25
N GLU A 345 6.40 -68.58 -109.50
CA GLU A 345 5.33 -68.02 -110.33
C GLU A 345 3.94 -68.42 -109.83
N GLU A 346 3.72 -69.69 -109.49
CA GLU A 346 2.45 -70.16 -108.93
C GLU A 346 2.25 -69.70 -107.48
N PHE A 347 3.31 -69.75 -106.66
CA PHE A 347 3.32 -69.10 -105.36
C PHE A 347 3.01 -67.62 -105.52
N LEU A 348 3.60 -66.89 -106.48
CA LEU A 348 3.35 -65.47 -106.73
C LEU A 348 1.91 -65.23 -107.11
N ARG A 349 1.24 -66.09 -107.89
CA ARG A 349 -0.17 -65.89 -108.23
C ARG A 349 -1.08 -66.05 -107.01
N ILE A 350 -0.97 -67.15 -106.28
CA ILE A 350 -1.76 -67.41 -105.06
C ILE A 350 -1.40 -66.41 -103.97
N HIS A 351 -0.11 -66.07 -103.83
CA HIS A 351 0.39 -65.05 -102.93
C HIS A 351 -0.09 -63.67 -103.34
N ASN A 352 -0.22 -63.34 -104.63
CA ASN A 352 -0.76 -62.06 -105.08
C ASN A 352 -2.25 -61.94 -104.80
N GLU A 353 -3.05 -62.99 -105.02
CA GLU A 353 -4.47 -63.01 -104.64
C GLU A 353 -4.65 -62.95 -103.11
N LYS A 354 -3.87 -63.72 -102.36
CA LYS A 354 -3.87 -63.67 -100.88
C LYS A 354 -3.37 -62.31 -100.38
N LYS A 355 -2.38 -61.71 -101.05
CA LYS A 355 -1.85 -60.37 -100.77
C LYS A 355 -2.88 -59.30 -101.11
N GLN A 356 -3.66 -59.44 -102.18
CA GLN A 356 -4.77 -58.53 -102.51
C GLN A 356 -5.88 -58.62 -101.46
N LYS A 357 -6.33 -59.83 -101.09
CA LYS A 357 -7.31 -60.00 -100.00
C LYS A 357 -6.80 -59.51 -98.65
N LEU A 358 -5.52 -59.74 -98.34
CA LEU A 358 -4.87 -59.19 -97.15
C LEU A 358 -4.72 -57.67 -97.24
N LEU A 359 -4.49 -57.10 -98.43
CA LEU A 359 -4.45 -55.66 -98.66
C LEU A 359 -5.83 -55.04 -98.46
N GLU A 360 -6.88 -55.64 -99.02
CA GLU A 360 -8.27 -55.19 -98.85
C GLU A 360 -8.71 -55.30 -97.39
N ALA A 361 -8.48 -56.44 -96.74
CA ALA A 361 -8.74 -56.60 -95.31
C ALA A 361 -7.91 -55.62 -94.46
N ALA A 362 -6.65 -55.38 -94.82
CA ALA A 362 -5.80 -54.39 -94.15
C ALA A 362 -6.27 -52.95 -94.41
N LEU A 363 -6.83 -52.66 -95.58
CA LEU A 363 -7.43 -51.35 -95.90
C LEU A 363 -8.72 -51.15 -95.11
N GLU A 364 -9.61 -52.14 -95.04
CA GLU A 364 -10.82 -52.08 -94.21
C GLU A 364 -10.50 -51.94 -92.71
N ILE A 365 -9.50 -52.69 -92.21
CA ILE A 365 -9.03 -52.54 -90.82
C ILE A 365 -8.46 -51.14 -90.62
N LYS A 366 -7.62 -50.64 -91.54
CA LYS A 366 -7.08 -49.27 -91.48
C LYS A 366 -8.18 -48.21 -91.54
N GLU A 367 -9.23 -48.39 -92.32
CA GLU A 367 -10.35 -47.45 -92.39
C GLU A 367 -11.18 -47.48 -91.11
N LYS A 368 -11.48 -48.67 -90.58
CA LYS A 368 -12.15 -48.84 -89.28
C LYS A 368 -11.30 -48.25 -88.14
N ASP A 369 -9.99 -48.46 -88.16
CA ASP A 369 -9.06 -47.91 -87.16
C ASP A 369 -8.91 -46.39 -87.32
N ARG A 370 -8.90 -45.86 -88.55
CA ARG A 370 -8.95 -44.41 -88.79
C ARG A 370 -10.25 -43.80 -88.26
N ALA A 371 -11.39 -44.41 -88.53
CA ALA A 371 -12.68 -43.94 -88.04
C ALA A 371 -12.75 -43.98 -86.49
N LYS A 372 -12.28 -45.07 -85.87
CA LYS A 372 -12.16 -45.18 -84.41
C LYS A 372 -11.21 -44.13 -83.84
N ASN A 373 -10.02 -43.95 -84.42
CA ASN A 373 -9.05 -42.94 -83.96
C ASN A 373 -9.59 -41.51 -84.10
N ILE A 374 -10.40 -41.23 -85.13
CA ILE A 374 -11.06 -39.92 -85.28
C ILE A 374 -12.10 -39.72 -84.17
N GLN A 375 -12.96 -40.72 -83.92
CA GLN A 375 -13.96 -40.66 -82.84
C GLN A 375 -13.32 -40.56 -81.45
N GLU A 376 -12.29 -41.36 -81.17
CA GLU A 376 -11.52 -41.30 -79.93
C GLU A 376 -10.77 -39.97 -79.80
N GLY A 377 -10.26 -39.41 -80.91
CA GLY A 377 -9.64 -38.09 -80.94
C GLY A 377 -10.62 -36.95 -80.66
N GLU A 378 -11.85 -37.04 -81.17
CA GLU A 378 -12.93 -36.09 -80.87
C GLU A 378 -13.41 -36.20 -79.42
N LEU A 379 -13.60 -37.42 -78.92
CA LEU A 379 -13.93 -37.68 -77.51
C LEU A 379 -12.84 -37.15 -76.58
N TRP A 380 -11.57 -37.39 -76.90
CA TRP A 380 -10.44 -36.87 -76.12
C TRP A 380 -10.40 -35.34 -76.12
N LYS A 381 -10.70 -34.69 -77.24
CA LYS A 381 -10.81 -33.22 -77.31
C LYS A 381 -11.94 -32.71 -76.41
N GLN A 382 -13.13 -33.32 -76.49
CA GLN A 382 -14.27 -32.96 -75.64
C GLN A 382 -13.97 -33.19 -74.15
N GLU A 383 -13.34 -34.32 -73.79
CA GLU A 383 -12.92 -34.60 -72.42
C GLU A 383 -11.88 -33.59 -71.92
N LYS A 384 -10.93 -33.21 -72.78
CA LYS A 384 -9.91 -32.21 -72.45
C LYS A 384 -10.53 -30.83 -72.25
N GLU A 385 -11.41 -30.40 -73.13
CA GLU A 385 -12.15 -29.14 -73.01
C GLU A 385 -13.02 -29.14 -71.74
N ALA A 386 -13.76 -30.23 -71.49
CA ALA A 386 -14.54 -30.39 -70.27
C ALA A 386 -13.66 -30.39 -68.99
N ALA A 387 -12.47 -30.99 -69.04
CA ALA A 387 -11.52 -30.97 -67.94
C ALA A 387 -10.95 -29.56 -67.70
N GLU A 388 -10.67 -28.80 -68.76
CA GLU A 388 -10.26 -27.40 -68.67
C GLU A 388 -11.37 -26.50 -68.12
N GLU A 389 -12.61 -26.71 -68.57
CA GLU A 389 -13.77 -25.99 -68.01
C GLU A 389 -13.99 -26.31 -66.54
N ARG A 390 -13.85 -27.58 -66.12
CA ARG A 390 -13.91 -27.96 -64.70
C ARG A 390 -12.82 -27.23 -63.90
N LYS A 391 -11.58 -27.19 -64.40
CA LYS A 391 -10.50 -26.43 -63.76
C LYS A 391 -10.79 -24.94 -63.68
N LYS A 392 -11.36 -24.34 -64.75
CA LYS A 392 -11.76 -22.93 -64.74
C LYS A 392 -12.85 -22.67 -63.69
N LYS A 393 -13.87 -23.52 -63.63
CA LYS A 393 -14.94 -23.43 -62.62
C LYS A 393 -14.40 -23.55 -61.20
N THR A 394 -13.57 -24.56 -60.91
CA THR A 394 -12.97 -24.70 -59.57
C THR A 394 -12.08 -23.52 -59.20
N LEU A 395 -11.33 -22.96 -60.14
CA LEU A 395 -10.54 -21.74 -59.90
C LEU A 395 -11.42 -20.51 -59.62
N LEU A 396 -12.56 -20.39 -60.30
CA LEU A 396 -13.53 -19.32 -60.02
C LEU A 396 -14.14 -19.47 -58.63
N ASP A 397 -14.51 -20.69 -58.24
CA ASP A 397 -15.07 -20.99 -56.91
C ASP A 397 -14.05 -20.69 -55.80
N ILE A 398 -12.79 -21.09 -55.98
CA ILE A 398 -11.69 -20.77 -55.06
C ILE A 398 -11.51 -19.25 -54.94
N LYS A 399 -11.53 -18.52 -56.07
CA LYS A 399 -11.45 -17.06 -56.06
C LYS A 399 -12.62 -16.42 -55.33
N ALA A 400 -13.85 -16.90 -55.56
CA ALA A 400 -15.03 -16.42 -54.87
C ALA A 400 -14.91 -16.61 -53.36
N HIS A 401 -14.50 -17.81 -52.91
CA HIS A 401 -14.28 -18.10 -51.50
C HIS A 401 -13.19 -17.22 -50.88
N HIS A 402 -12.08 -16.95 -51.59
CA HIS A 402 -11.06 -16.01 -51.09
C HIS A 402 -11.58 -14.59 -50.95
N VAL A 403 -12.42 -14.11 -51.88
CA VAL A 403 -13.07 -12.80 -51.78
C VAL A 403 -13.99 -12.75 -50.55
N GLU A 404 -14.78 -13.79 -50.32
CA GLU A 404 -15.63 -13.92 -49.12
C GLU A 404 -14.80 -13.91 -47.83
N GLN A 405 -13.69 -14.66 -47.79
CA GLN A 405 -12.76 -14.66 -46.65
C GLN A 405 -12.14 -13.28 -46.39
N ILE A 406 -11.74 -12.56 -47.44
CA ILE A 406 -11.18 -11.19 -47.31
C ILE A 406 -12.25 -10.27 -46.73
N ASN A 407 -13.48 -10.32 -47.25
CA ASN A 407 -14.59 -9.50 -46.78
C ASN A 407 -14.95 -9.83 -45.33
N PHE A 408 -15.04 -11.12 -44.98
CA PHE A 408 -15.29 -11.57 -43.61
C PHE A 408 -14.20 -11.07 -42.64
N ASN A 409 -12.93 -11.20 -43.02
CA ASN A 409 -11.81 -10.69 -42.21
C ASN A 409 -11.83 -9.17 -42.09
N ALA A 410 -12.22 -8.44 -43.14
CA ALA A 410 -12.37 -6.99 -43.10
C ALA A 410 -13.49 -6.56 -42.13
N VAL A 411 -14.65 -7.20 -42.19
CA VAL A 411 -15.77 -6.96 -41.26
C VAL A 411 -15.33 -7.26 -39.82
N ARG A 412 -14.71 -8.42 -39.58
CA ARG A 412 -14.20 -8.78 -38.25
C ARG A 412 -13.18 -7.78 -37.72
N LYS A 413 -12.23 -7.31 -38.54
CA LYS A 413 -11.27 -6.25 -38.15
C LYS A 413 -11.96 -4.94 -37.77
N LEU A 414 -13.01 -4.57 -38.50
CA LEU A 414 -13.80 -3.37 -38.18
C LEU A 414 -14.54 -3.54 -36.85
N GLU A 415 -15.13 -4.71 -36.58
CA GLU A 415 -15.76 -5.02 -35.30
C GLU A 415 -14.77 -5.01 -34.14
N GLU A 416 -13.58 -5.60 -34.31
CA GLU A 416 -12.51 -5.56 -33.31
C GLU A 416 -12.07 -4.13 -33.01
N LYS A 417 -11.93 -3.28 -34.05
CA LYS A 417 -11.64 -1.85 -33.87
C LYS A 417 -12.77 -1.13 -33.11
N LYS A 418 -14.03 -1.39 -33.46
CA LYS A 418 -15.18 -0.81 -32.74
C LYS A 418 -15.20 -1.24 -31.27
N LYS A 419 -14.94 -2.52 -30.98
CA LYS A 419 -14.85 -3.03 -29.61
C LYS A 419 -13.71 -2.36 -28.83
N LYS A 420 -12.53 -2.20 -29.45
CA LYS A 420 -11.41 -1.46 -28.83
C LYS A 420 -11.77 -0.01 -28.53
N LEU A 421 -12.34 0.71 -29.50
CA LEU A 421 -12.78 2.08 -29.30
C LEU A 421 -13.83 2.21 -28.19
N GLN A 422 -14.76 1.25 -28.07
CA GLN A 422 -15.73 1.20 -26.98
C GLN A 422 -15.06 0.94 -25.63
N GLN A 423 -14.08 0.03 -25.57
CA GLN A 423 -13.30 -0.23 -24.36
C GLN A 423 -12.50 1.00 -23.94
N ASP A 424 -11.85 1.66 -24.89
CA ASP A 424 -11.10 2.90 -24.67
C ASP A 424 -12.03 4.02 -24.18
N ALA A 425 -13.21 4.18 -24.79
CA ALA A 425 -14.21 5.15 -24.34
C ALA A 425 -14.68 4.89 -22.90
N VAL A 426 -14.95 3.63 -22.55
CA VAL A 426 -15.32 3.24 -21.17
C VAL A 426 -14.15 3.46 -20.20
N ALA A 427 -12.91 3.18 -20.60
CA ALA A 427 -11.73 3.43 -19.79
C ALA A 427 -11.51 4.93 -19.54
N ILE A 428 -11.70 5.76 -20.57
CA ILE A 428 -11.65 7.22 -20.46
C ILE A 428 -12.77 7.70 -19.53
N GLU A 429 -14.01 7.23 -19.70
CA GLU A 429 -15.13 7.62 -18.84
C GLU A 429 -14.87 7.26 -17.37
N ARG A 430 -14.35 6.05 -17.11
CA ARG A 430 -13.94 5.64 -15.75
C ARG A 430 -12.85 6.56 -15.20
N ALA A 431 -11.79 6.82 -15.96
CA ALA A 431 -10.72 7.73 -15.53
C ALA A 431 -11.24 9.15 -15.26
N THR A 432 -12.20 9.65 -16.04
CA THR A 432 -12.82 10.97 -15.79
C THR A 432 -13.66 10.98 -14.52
N LYS A 433 -14.38 9.89 -14.22
CA LYS A 433 -15.14 9.75 -12.96
C LYS A 433 -14.19 9.67 -11.77
N ASP A 434 -13.14 8.84 -11.85
CA ASP A 434 -12.14 8.71 -10.78
C ASP A 434 -11.42 10.04 -10.51
N ASN A 435 -11.18 10.84 -11.55
CA ASN A 435 -10.62 12.20 -11.41
C ASN A 435 -11.61 13.15 -10.74
N ALA A 436 -12.88 13.13 -11.14
CA ALA A 436 -13.92 13.96 -10.54
C ALA A 436 -14.14 13.61 -9.05
N ASP A 437 -14.20 12.32 -8.72
CA ASP A 437 -14.31 11.81 -7.35
C ASP A 437 -13.12 12.25 -6.49
N PHE A 438 -11.90 12.24 -7.07
CA PHE A 438 -10.70 12.73 -6.39
C PHE A 438 -10.75 14.25 -6.16
N GLU A 439 -11.15 15.04 -7.17
CA GLU A 439 -11.27 16.49 -7.06
C GLU A 439 -12.33 16.90 -6.02
N GLU A 440 -13.48 16.23 -6.00
CA GLU A 440 -14.53 16.43 -4.99
C GLU A 440 -13.96 16.15 -3.60
N TYR A 441 -13.35 14.99 -3.40
CA TYR A 441 -12.72 14.61 -2.13
C TYR A 441 -11.64 15.61 -1.68
N ALA A 442 -10.74 15.99 -2.59
CA ALA A 442 -9.69 16.96 -2.29
C ALA A 442 -10.28 18.33 -1.90
N SER A 443 -11.35 18.76 -2.59
CA SER A 443 -12.04 20.01 -2.29
C SER A 443 -12.72 20.01 -0.92
N GLU A 444 -13.38 18.89 -0.55
CA GLU A 444 -13.98 18.70 0.76
C GLU A 444 -12.92 18.76 1.86
N MET A 445 -11.80 18.06 1.67
CA MET A 445 -10.68 18.05 2.60
C MET A 445 -10.08 19.45 2.79
N ILE A 446 -9.87 20.19 1.69
CA ILE A 446 -9.39 21.58 1.77
C ILE A 446 -10.38 22.46 2.51
N ARG A 447 -11.69 22.31 2.26
CA ARG A 447 -12.73 23.10 2.92
C ARG A 447 -12.76 22.85 4.42
N GLN A 448 -12.72 21.59 4.84
CA GLN A 448 -12.63 21.21 6.26
C GLN A 448 -11.38 21.81 6.91
N TRP A 449 -10.24 21.71 6.22
CA TRP A 449 -8.97 22.21 6.74
C TRP A 449 -8.86 23.73 6.84
N LYS A 450 -9.47 24.42 5.88
CA LYS A 450 -9.58 25.87 5.93
C LYS A 450 -10.49 26.30 7.07
N ALA A 451 -11.57 25.55 7.35
CA ALA A 451 -12.44 25.79 8.50
C ALA A 451 -11.71 25.58 9.83
N ASP A 452 -10.80 24.61 9.91
CA ASP A 452 -9.92 24.37 11.06
C ASP A 452 -8.82 25.45 11.23
N GLY A 453 -8.73 26.43 10.33
CA GLY A 453 -7.71 27.48 10.36
C GLY A 453 -6.30 26.98 10.04
N LYS A 454 -6.17 25.85 9.33
CA LYS A 454 -4.87 25.27 8.95
C LYS A 454 -4.34 25.87 7.65
N ASN A 455 -3.03 25.82 7.46
CA ASN A 455 -2.39 26.31 6.25
C ASN A 455 -2.59 25.34 5.07
N VAL A 456 -3.48 25.64 4.15
CA VAL A 456 -3.78 24.78 2.99
C VAL A 456 -2.81 24.95 1.81
N ALA A 457 -1.84 25.86 1.87
CA ALA A 457 -0.94 26.15 0.76
C ALA A 457 -0.14 24.93 0.23
N PRO A 458 0.42 24.03 1.08
CA PRO A 458 1.13 22.84 0.60
C PRO A 458 0.22 21.90 -0.21
N VAL A 459 -1.04 21.80 0.20
CA VAL A 459 -2.06 20.97 -0.44
C VAL A 459 -2.48 21.58 -1.79
N LEU A 460 -2.72 22.88 -1.85
CA LEU A 460 -3.06 23.56 -3.11
C LEU A 460 -1.93 23.44 -4.14
N ASN A 461 -0.67 23.64 -3.71
CA ASN A 461 0.49 23.52 -4.59
C ASN A 461 0.71 22.10 -5.14
N THR A 462 0.23 21.06 -4.47
CA THR A 462 0.33 19.69 -4.96
C THR A 462 -0.81 19.33 -5.89
N LEU A 463 -2.03 19.73 -5.56
CA LEU A 463 -3.18 19.58 -6.46
C LEU A 463 -2.97 20.32 -7.79
N GLU A 464 -2.35 21.50 -7.76
CA GLU A 464 -1.97 22.21 -9.00
C GLU A 464 -1.00 21.42 -9.87
N LYS A 465 -0.06 20.68 -9.27
CA LYS A 465 0.90 19.84 -10.01
C LYS A 465 0.27 18.59 -10.60
N GLU A 466 -0.75 18.05 -9.94
CA GLU A 466 -1.47 16.85 -10.39
C GLU A 466 -2.52 17.15 -11.46
N ARG A 467 -2.88 18.42 -11.66
CA ARG A 467 -3.82 18.81 -12.72
C ARG A 467 -3.27 18.47 -14.12
N PRO A 468 -4.07 17.82 -14.98
CA PRO A 468 -3.68 17.55 -16.35
C PRO A 468 -3.38 18.86 -17.09
N GLY A 469 -2.20 18.96 -17.70
CA GLY A 469 -1.73 20.18 -18.36
C GLY A 469 -0.94 21.14 -17.47
N TYR A 470 -0.58 20.75 -16.23
CA TYR A 470 0.36 21.53 -15.42
C TYR A 470 1.73 21.63 -16.12
N VAL A 471 2.01 22.79 -16.69
CA VAL A 471 3.35 23.16 -17.12
C VAL A 471 4.00 23.89 -15.95
N LYS A 472 5.02 23.28 -15.34
CA LYS A 472 5.85 23.96 -14.34
C LYS A 472 6.34 25.26 -14.95
N LYS A 473 5.76 26.39 -14.53
CA LYS A 473 6.31 27.70 -14.87
C LYS A 473 7.73 27.66 -14.32
N ARG A 474 8.72 27.53 -15.22
CA ARG A 474 10.11 27.66 -14.81
C ARG A 474 10.16 29.03 -14.12
N PRO A 475 10.64 29.12 -12.87
CA PRO A 475 10.87 30.42 -12.25
C PRO A 475 11.64 31.18 -13.31
N GLY A 476 11.06 32.29 -13.79
CA GLY A 476 11.50 32.93 -15.01
C GLY A 476 13.01 32.92 -14.98
N MET A 477 13.63 32.26 -15.97
CA MET A 477 14.97 32.67 -16.33
C MET A 477 14.75 34.15 -16.58
N MET A 478 15.04 34.99 -15.57
CA MET A 478 15.34 36.37 -15.81
C MET A 478 16.30 36.24 -16.98
N LYS A 479 15.90 36.76 -18.14
CA LYS A 479 16.84 37.01 -19.20
C LYS A 479 17.82 37.99 -18.57
N THR A 480 18.77 37.45 -17.82
CA THR A 480 19.99 38.14 -17.53
C THR A 480 20.60 38.23 -18.90
N GLU A 481 20.38 39.37 -19.56
CA GLU A 481 21.20 39.90 -20.63
C GLU A 481 22.63 40.15 -20.09
N PHE A 482 23.17 39.18 -19.36
CA PHE A 482 24.55 39.13 -18.95
C PHE A 482 25.19 38.15 -19.90
N ASP A 483 25.69 38.71 -20.99
CA ASP A 483 26.54 38.01 -21.93
C ASP A 483 27.79 37.54 -21.18
N HIS A 484 27.86 36.23 -20.91
CA HIS A 484 28.96 35.65 -20.11
C HIS A 484 30.32 35.82 -20.81
N PHE A 485 30.31 36.17 -22.11
CA PHE A 485 31.51 36.47 -22.89
C PHE A 485 32.17 37.81 -22.56
N GLU A 486 31.39 38.85 -22.22
CA GLU A 486 31.95 40.16 -21.85
C GLU A 486 32.71 40.09 -20.51
N ARG A 487 32.25 39.23 -19.59
CA ARG A 487 32.89 39.06 -18.27
C ARG A 487 34.23 38.33 -18.35
N LEU A 488 34.48 37.57 -19.43
CA LEU A 488 35.75 36.88 -19.67
C LEU A 488 36.71 37.71 -20.55
N GLY A 489 36.36 38.95 -20.89
CA GLY A 489 37.25 39.87 -21.64
C GLY A 489 37.43 39.50 -23.12
N PHE A 490 36.64 38.56 -23.66
CA PHE A 490 36.68 38.22 -25.08
C PHE A 490 35.79 39.19 -25.88
N THR A 491 36.28 40.41 -26.11
CA THR A 491 35.69 41.27 -27.15
C THR A 491 36.09 40.71 -28.51
N VAL A 492 35.27 39.83 -29.08
CA VAL A 492 35.43 39.39 -30.47
C VAL A 492 35.08 40.58 -31.35
N ARG A 493 36.11 41.25 -31.90
CA ARG A 493 35.96 42.27 -32.93
C ARG A 493 35.40 41.57 -34.18
N TRP A 494 34.09 41.66 -34.37
CA TRP A 494 33.43 41.19 -35.59
C TRP A 494 34.04 41.92 -36.79
N MET A 495 34.76 41.20 -37.66
CA MET A 495 35.02 41.67 -39.02
C MET A 495 33.90 41.13 -39.91
N PRO A 496 33.12 41.98 -40.60
CA PRO A 496 32.17 41.51 -41.59
C PRO A 496 32.96 40.92 -42.76
N VAL A 497 32.76 39.62 -43.01
CA VAL A 497 33.17 38.98 -44.26
C VAL A 497 31.94 38.95 -45.14
N ASP A 498 31.97 39.72 -46.22
CA ASP A 498 30.90 39.72 -47.23
C ASP A 498 30.77 38.32 -47.84
N PRO A 499 29.54 37.79 -47.99
CA PRO A 499 29.33 36.46 -48.54
C PRO A 499 29.62 36.46 -50.05
N ILE A 500 30.68 35.75 -50.44
CA ILE A 500 30.98 35.42 -51.83
C ILE A 500 29.91 34.44 -52.34
N LEU A 501 29.01 34.92 -53.19
CA LEU A 501 28.08 34.08 -53.96
C LEU A 501 28.84 33.39 -55.11
N PRO A 502 28.65 32.08 -55.33
CA PRO A 502 29.29 31.38 -56.45
C PRO A 502 28.66 31.76 -57.80
N PRO A 503 29.44 31.75 -58.90
CA PRO A 503 28.98 32.14 -60.24
C PRO A 503 28.06 31.08 -60.86
N LYS A 504 27.23 31.55 -61.80
CA LYS A 504 26.13 30.84 -62.49
C LYS A 504 26.50 29.54 -63.17
#